data_AF-A0A7Y2MUK9-F1
#
_entry.id   AF-A0A7Y2MUK9-F1
#
_cell.length_a   1.000
_cell.length_b   1.000
_cell.length_c   1.000
_cell.angle_alpha   90.00
_cell.angle_beta   90.00
_cell.angle_gamma   90.00
#
_symmetry.space_group_name_H-M   'P 1'
#
loop_
_entity.id
_entity.type
_entity.pdbx_description
1 polymer ?
#
loop_
_entity_poly.entity_id
_entity_poly.type
_entity_poly.pdbx_seq_one_letter_code
_entity_poly.pdbx_strand_id
1 'polypeptide(L)'
;MAIKGSLQDVGLADICQLLAMGRKTGCLSITDRSNFGYIYFEKGRVIYASLLNRPDRLGELLLRNGIVSGEQLDVAMVVQDERRGGSMLGEILLEHGDLAEEDLHRFVRVQIEEAVYHLFTWNRGAFHFDPDQRPDEEGYHLVDIPAENLLLEGARRVDEWSQIEKKVSSFDLVFEVVSAPEDSEDVELEPRQERILPLIDGERTVADIVSASGLVEFEVGKALYGLVQAGFVERVGQRVTDAPDLDDQLREHLNLGVAFYRSGMFEDAMREFDSVLEGDPKNTAALHRRGLIAFRSHRYDEALDYFDRIQPLNGDAFAVECNRALTLEMLGRFDDALSALDRCDHIRPRTGSVALSRGILLLQAGAPVEALHEFGVYRDDPDVNTPSAPYYAAAVLAAGMTGDLHRAIALGREGLALHPRCGPLLVNTAGVLDERGDRETAQALYRRAVALTPAPAQAHKALGDHALEADDRDAARAHYERAVKIDPRLGDDVYLRLGTLALDEQDTDLARLSWRRALEINPENAEVRALLGQVEGAD
;
A
#
# COMPACT_ATOMS: atom_id res chain seq x y z
N MET A 1 -6.25 -3.00 14.54
CA MET A 1 -6.25 -1.53 14.42
C MET A 1 -4.83 -1.16 14.03
N ALA A 2 -4.65 -0.50 12.90
CA ALA A 2 -3.34 -0.05 12.45
C ALA A 2 -2.83 1.03 13.41
N ILE A 3 -1.55 0.95 13.78
CA ILE A 3 -0.90 1.93 14.67
C ILE A 3 0.11 2.69 13.82
N LYS A 4 0.13 4.02 13.94
CA LYS A 4 1.13 4.86 13.28
C LYS A 4 1.59 5.95 14.24
N GLY A 5 2.85 6.37 14.12
CA GLY A 5 3.40 7.40 14.97
C GLY A 5 4.84 7.76 14.60
N SER A 6 5.45 8.62 15.40
CA SER A 6 6.87 8.95 15.28
C SER A 6 7.70 8.15 16.27
N LEU A 7 8.89 7.72 15.84
CA LEU A 7 9.90 7.13 16.71
C LEU A 7 10.44 8.10 17.78
N GLN A 8 10.17 9.41 17.62
CA GLN A 8 10.53 10.42 18.62
C GLN A 8 9.59 10.41 19.82
N ASP A 9 8.33 9.99 19.63
CA ASP A 9 7.32 9.98 20.68
C ASP A 9 7.37 8.67 21.48
N VAL A 10 7.62 7.56 20.79
CA VAL A 10 7.67 6.21 21.36
C VAL A 10 8.81 5.45 20.68
N GLY A 11 9.75 4.92 21.47
CA GLY A 11 10.89 4.18 20.93
C GLY A 11 10.46 2.87 20.28
N LEU A 12 11.24 2.39 19.30
CA LEU A 12 10.92 1.15 18.58
C LEU A 12 10.83 -0.06 19.51
N ALA A 13 11.67 -0.12 20.54
CA ALA A 13 11.61 -1.17 21.55
C ALA A 13 10.25 -1.23 22.27
N ASP A 14 9.70 -0.08 22.68
CA ASP A 14 8.39 -0.01 23.33
C ASP A 14 7.27 -0.45 22.38
N ILE A 15 7.36 -0.09 21.10
CA ILE A 15 6.39 -0.50 20.07
C ILE A 15 6.41 -2.02 19.89
N CYS A 16 7.60 -2.60 19.71
CA CYS A 16 7.75 -4.05 19.60
C CYS A 16 7.25 -4.76 20.86
N GLN A 17 7.48 -4.21 22.06
CA GLN A 17 6.95 -4.75 23.31
C GLN A 17 5.41 -4.70 23.34
N LEU A 18 4.79 -3.59 22.93
CA LEU A 18 3.34 -3.46 22.86
C LEU A 18 2.72 -4.48 21.90
N LEU A 19 3.32 -4.68 20.72
CA LEU A 19 2.87 -5.66 19.73
C LEU A 19 3.01 -7.10 20.26
N ALA A 20 4.13 -7.39 20.94
CA ALA A 20 4.39 -8.68 21.56
C ALA A 20 3.39 -9.02 22.67
N MET A 21 3.22 -8.12 23.65
CA MET A 21 2.26 -8.27 24.75
C MET A 21 0.82 -8.38 24.24
N GLY A 22 0.49 -7.62 23.18
CA GLY A 22 -0.80 -7.65 22.50
C GLY A 22 -1.03 -8.87 21.60
N ARG A 23 -0.05 -9.78 21.49
CA ARG A 23 -0.03 -10.95 20.60
C ARG A 23 -0.48 -10.63 19.17
N LYS A 24 -0.01 -9.50 18.65
CA LYS A 24 -0.41 -9.01 17.33
C LYS A 24 0.24 -9.85 16.22
N THR A 25 -0.49 -9.97 15.12
CA THR A 25 0.01 -10.50 13.85
C THR A 25 -0.08 -9.39 12.82
N GLY A 26 0.97 -9.17 12.04
CA GLY A 26 1.03 -8.09 11.05
C GLY A 26 2.46 -7.64 10.74
N CYS A 27 2.58 -6.59 9.93
CA CYS A 27 3.85 -6.00 9.54
C CYS A 27 4.05 -4.64 10.22
N LEU A 28 5.19 -4.45 10.86
CA LEU A 28 5.65 -3.15 11.37
C LEU A 28 6.67 -2.56 10.39
N SER A 29 6.26 -1.60 9.58
CA SER A 29 7.13 -0.80 8.72
C SER A 29 7.73 0.37 9.50
N ILE A 30 9.03 0.61 9.34
CA ILE A 30 9.80 1.61 10.08
C ILE A 30 10.66 2.39 9.09
N THR A 31 10.75 3.70 9.30
CA THR A 31 11.47 4.61 8.40
C THR A 31 12.40 5.54 9.17
N ASP A 32 13.55 5.86 8.58
CA ASP A 32 14.42 6.96 9.02
C ASP A 32 15.04 7.66 7.80
N ARG A 33 14.46 8.80 7.40
CA ARG A 33 14.88 9.62 6.24
C ARG A 33 14.99 8.82 4.93
N SER A 34 16.15 8.23 4.66
CA SER A 34 16.49 7.44 3.47
C SER A 34 16.58 5.94 3.76
N ASN A 35 16.27 5.50 4.97
CA ASN A 35 16.28 4.10 5.36
C ASN A 35 14.86 3.58 5.58
N PHE A 36 14.65 2.33 5.21
CA PHE A 36 13.38 1.64 5.38
C PHE A 36 13.64 0.23 5.87
N GLY A 37 12.88 -0.23 6.85
CA GLY A 37 12.88 -1.61 7.27
C GLY A 37 11.52 -2.04 7.77
N TYR A 38 11.37 -3.34 7.97
CA TYR A 38 10.13 -3.91 8.43
C TYR A 38 10.37 -5.10 9.35
N ILE A 39 9.45 -5.32 10.26
CA ILE A 39 9.44 -6.45 11.19
C ILE A 39 8.05 -7.11 11.13
N TYR A 40 8.01 -8.38 10.76
CA TYR A 40 6.78 -9.17 10.75
C TYR A 40 6.60 -9.90 12.07
N PHE A 41 5.39 -9.76 12.62
CA PHE A 41 4.96 -10.40 13.83
C PHE A 41 3.92 -11.49 13.53
N GLU A 42 4.05 -12.63 14.21
CA GLU A 42 3.00 -13.64 14.31
C GLU A 42 2.70 -13.94 15.78
N LYS A 43 1.47 -13.64 16.21
CA LYS A 43 1.03 -13.85 17.61
C LYS A 43 1.97 -13.22 18.64
N GLY A 44 2.56 -12.06 18.30
CA GLY A 44 3.49 -11.31 19.14
C GLY A 44 4.96 -11.77 19.07
N ARG A 45 5.29 -12.71 18.17
CA ARG A 45 6.66 -13.21 17.98
C ARG A 45 7.21 -12.74 16.65
N VAL A 46 8.51 -12.50 16.56
CA VAL A 46 9.15 -12.01 15.33
C VAL A 46 9.49 -13.21 14.44
N ILE A 47 8.89 -13.22 13.26
CA ILE A 47 9.10 -14.29 12.26
C ILE A 47 10.03 -13.84 11.13
N TYR A 48 10.10 -12.54 10.85
CA TYR A 48 10.96 -11.99 9.82
C TYR A 48 11.26 -10.52 10.09
N ALA A 49 12.45 -10.07 9.72
CA ALA A 49 12.81 -8.66 9.71
C ALA A 49 13.83 -8.43 8.59
N SER A 50 13.76 -7.26 7.98
CA SER A 50 14.70 -6.88 6.94
C SER A 50 14.83 -5.37 6.84
N LEU A 51 16.00 -4.94 6.37
CA LEU A 51 16.33 -3.57 6.03
C LEU A 51 16.51 -3.51 4.52
N LEU A 52 15.89 -2.52 3.89
CA LEU A 52 16.16 -2.24 2.49
C LEU A 52 17.61 -1.73 2.35
N ASN A 53 18.29 -2.19 1.31
CA ASN A 53 19.60 -1.68 0.87
C ASN A 53 20.79 -1.88 1.86
N ARG A 54 20.76 -2.95 2.68
CA ARG A 54 21.92 -3.35 3.51
C ARG A 54 22.72 -4.52 2.90
N PRO A 55 24.05 -4.57 3.12
CA PRO A 55 24.93 -5.64 2.65
C PRO A 55 24.82 -6.95 3.47
N ASP A 56 24.20 -6.95 4.66
CA ASP A 56 24.04 -8.16 5.47
C ASP A 56 22.91 -9.09 4.96
N ARG A 57 22.87 -9.28 3.64
CA ARG A 57 21.98 -10.24 2.98
C ARG A 57 22.41 -11.65 3.35
N LEU A 58 21.44 -12.56 3.43
CA LEU A 58 21.68 -13.98 3.71
C LEU A 58 22.85 -14.56 2.89
N GLY A 59 22.89 -14.25 1.59
CA GLY A 59 23.96 -14.70 0.69
C GLY A 59 25.36 -14.28 1.14
N GLU A 60 25.54 -13.01 1.52
CA GLU A 60 26.83 -12.52 2.00
C GLU A 60 27.21 -13.13 3.35
N LEU A 61 26.25 -13.28 4.27
CA LEU A 61 26.49 -13.94 5.56
C LEU A 61 26.96 -15.38 5.37
N LEU A 62 26.33 -16.12 4.46
CA LEU A 62 26.71 -17.50 4.13
C LEU A 62 28.10 -17.58 3.47
N LEU A 63 28.39 -16.67 2.53
CA LEU A 63 29.68 -16.59 1.84
C LEU A 63 30.82 -16.26 2.81
N ARG A 64 30.65 -15.22 3.63
CA ARG A 64 31.65 -14.76 4.63
C ARG A 64 31.96 -15.82 5.68
N ASN A 65 30.98 -16.67 6.01
CA ASN A 65 31.16 -17.76 6.96
C ASN A 65 31.62 -19.07 6.31
N GLY A 66 31.88 -19.08 5.00
CA GLY A 66 32.37 -20.24 4.26
C GLY A 66 31.36 -21.39 4.16
N ILE A 67 30.07 -21.11 4.36
CA ILE A 67 29.00 -22.10 4.26
C ILE A 67 28.69 -22.39 2.78
N VAL A 68 28.73 -21.34 1.96
CA VAL A 68 28.60 -21.42 0.50
C VAL A 68 29.80 -20.75 -0.15
N SER A 69 30.19 -21.25 -1.32
CA SER A 69 31.21 -20.63 -2.16
C SER A 69 30.62 -19.53 -3.04
N GLY A 70 31.47 -18.64 -3.56
CA GLY A 70 31.03 -17.59 -4.49
C GLY A 70 30.36 -18.15 -5.74
N GLU A 71 30.88 -19.26 -6.28
CA GLU A 71 30.28 -19.94 -7.44
C GLU A 71 28.88 -20.49 -7.14
N GLN A 72 28.69 -21.12 -5.98
CA GLN A 72 27.36 -21.61 -5.55
C GLN A 72 26.37 -20.46 -5.35
N LEU A 73 26.83 -19.35 -4.76
CA LEU A 73 26.00 -18.17 -4.55
C LEU A 73 25.60 -17.51 -5.87
N ASP A 74 26.54 -17.35 -6.81
CA ASP A 74 26.29 -16.78 -8.13
C ASP A 74 25.26 -17.59 -8.92
N VAL A 75 25.39 -18.93 -8.91
CA VAL A 75 24.41 -19.82 -9.56
C VAL A 75 23.03 -19.67 -8.92
N ALA A 76 22.94 -19.62 -7.59
CA ALA A 76 21.67 -19.45 -6.90
C ALA A 76 21.02 -18.08 -7.20
N MET A 77 21.80 -17.01 -7.32
CA MET A 77 21.32 -15.68 -7.69
C MET A 77 20.78 -15.61 -9.12
N VAL A 78 21.45 -16.25 -10.08
CA VAL A 78 20.96 -16.34 -11.47
C VAL A 78 19.63 -17.08 -11.52
N VAL A 79 19.50 -18.20 -10.80
CA VAL A 79 18.24 -18.95 -10.72
C VAL A 79 17.14 -18.13 -10.04
N GLN A 80 17.49 -17.34 -9.02
CA GLN A 80 16.55 -16.44 -8.35
C GLN A 80 15.98 -15.39 -9.30
N ASP A 81 16.84 -14.77 -10.13
CA ASP A 81 16.43 -13.75 -11.10
C ASP A 81 15.56 -14.34 -12.24
N GLU A 82 15.79 -15.60 -12.62
CA GLU A 82 15.00 -16.28 -13.66
C GLU A 82 13.63 -16.77 -13.16
N ARG A 83 13.50 -17.11 -11.87
CA ARG A 83 12.23 -17.56 -11.27
C ARG A 83 11.29 -16.37 -11.08
N ARG A 84 10.31 -16.22 -11.99
CA ARG A 84 9.16 -15.33 -11.85
C ARG A 84 8.30 -15.74 -10.65
N GLY A 85 8.63 -15.23 -9.46
CA GLY A 85 7.91 -15.54 -8.23
C GLY A 85 8.63 -15.22 -6.92
N GLY A 86 9.89 -14.76 -6.95
CA GLY A 86 10.60 -14.37 -5.72
C GLY A 86 10.94 -15.57 -4.82
N SER A 87 11.50 -16.64 -5.40
CA SER A 87 12.02 -17.74 -4.57
C SER A 87 13.12 -17.22 -3.64
N MET A 88 13.10 -17.60 -2.36
CA MET A 88 14.13 -17.17 -1.43
C MET A 88 15.47 -17.82 -1.76
N LEU A 89 16.53 -17.01 -1.76
CA LEU A 89 17.89 -17.46 -2.04
C LEU A 89 18.31 -18.67 -1.18
N GLY A 90 17.87 -18.70 0.08
CA GLY A 90 18.12 -19.83 0.98
C GLY A 90 17.43 -21.14 0.57
N GLU A 91 16.21 -21.07 0.03
CA GLU A 91 15.51 -22.25 -0.48
C GLU A 91 16.16 -22.79 -1.74
N ILE A 92 16.60 -21.89 -2.63
CA ILE A 92 17.35 -22.27 -3.83
C ILE A 92 18.64 -23.00 -3.42
N LEU A 93 19.39 -22.48 -2.46
CA LEU A 93 20.62 -23.13 -1.97
C LEU A 93 20.35 -24.48 -1.29
N LEU A 94 19.22 -24.63 -0.59
CA LEU A 94 18.77 -25.92 -0.04
C LEU A 94 18.41 -26.93 -1.15
N GLU A 95 17.66 -26.50 -2.16
CA GLU A 95 17.24 -27.35 -3.29
C GLU A 95 18.44 -27.92 -4.06
N HIS A 96 19.50 -27.12 -4.21
CA HIS A 96 20.74 -27.54 -4.88
C HIS A 96 21.66 -28.40 -3.98
N GLY A 97 21.35 -28.49 -2.68
CA GLY A 97 22.17 -29.21 -1.70
C GLY A 97 23.44 -28.48 -1.29
N ASP A 98 23.53 -27.18 -1.60
CA ASP A 98 24.69 -26.32 -1.27
C ASP A 98 24.61 -25.75 0.16
N LEU A 99 23.44 -25.85 0.80
CA LEU A 99 23.19 -25.39 2.16
C LEU A 99 22.45 -26.47 2.95
N ALA A 100 22.77 -26.63 4.23
CA ALA A 100 22.01 -27.49 5.14
C ALA A 100 20.85 -26.72 5.79
N GLU A 101 19.74 -27.41 6.07
CA GLU A 101 18.55 -26.79 6.70
C GLU A 101 18.89 -26.16 8.06
N GLU A 102 19.72 -26.81 8.87
CA GLU A 102 20.18 -26.29 10.16
C GLU A 102 20.96 -24.98 10.02
N ASP A 103 21.84 -24.89 9.01
CA ASP A 103 22.62 -23.68 8.73
C ASP A 103 21.71 -22.57 8.18
N LEU A 104 20.74 -22.89 7.31
CA LEU A 104 19.77 -21.90 6.85
C LEU A 104 19.00 -21.30 8.04
N HIS A 105 18.45 -22.14 8.92
CA HIS A 105 17.73 -21.67 10.11
C HIS A 105 18.62 -20.78 11.00
N ARG A 106 19.89 -21.15 11.17
CA ARG A 106 20.85 -20.38 11.97
C ARG A 106 21.13 -19.01 11.36
N PHE A 107 21.44 -18.93 10.06
CA PHE A 107 21.84 -17.67 9.43
C PHE A 107 20.66 -16.75 9.13
N VAL A 108 19.48 -17.29 8.84
CA VAL A 108 18.24 -16.49 8.76
C VAL A 108 17.93 -15.85 10.13
N ARG A 109 18.13 -16.59 11.22
CA ARG A 109 17.97 -16.03 12.57
C ARG A 109 18.95 -14.89 12.83
N VAL A 110 20.23 -15.07 12.49
CA VAL A 110 21.25 -14.00 12.62
C VAL A 110 20.85 -12.77 11.81
N GLN A 111 20.41 -12.94 10.56
CA GLN A 111 19.95 -11.84 9.71
C GLN A 111 18.79 -11.07 10.34
N ILE A 112 17.77 -11.76 10.86
CA ILE A 112 16.62 -11.13 11.51
C ILE A 112 17.07 -10.36 12.76
N GLU A 113 17.92 -10.97 13.59
CA GLU A 113 18.45 -10.35 14.80
C GLU A 113 19.22 -9.05 14.46
N GLU A 114 20.15 -9.09 13.50
CA GLU A 114 20.92 -7.90 13.08
C GLU A 114 20.02 -6.81 12.49
N ALA A 115 19.02 -7.18 11.67
CA ALA A 115 18.07 -6.21 11.12
C ALA A 115 17.28 -5.50 12.24
N VAL A 116 16.78 -6.25 13.22
CA VAL A 116 16.04 -5.68 14.37
C VAL A 116 16.95 -4.79 15.23
N TYR A 117 18.17 -5.22 15.52
CA TYR A 117 19.11 -4.44 16.33
C TYR A 117 19.48 -3.12 15.65
N HIS A 118 19.72 -3.15 14.35
CA HIS A 118 19.99 -1.94 13.59
C HIS A 118 18.78 -1.01 13.58
N LEU A 119 17.55 -1.54 13.42
CA LEU A 119 16.34 -0.73 13.51
C LEU A 119 16.20 -0.04 14.88
N PHE A 120 16.63 -0.66 15.98
CA PHE A 120 16.60 -0.03 17.31
C PHE A 120 17.57 1.15 17.46
N THR A 121 18.55 1.29 16.58
CA THR A 121 19.42 2.48 16.56
C THR A 121 18.67 3.72 16.04
N TRP A 122 17.53 3.55 15.36
CA TRP A 122 16.76 4.65 14.80
C TRP A 122 15.91 5.33 15.88
N ASN A 123 16.29 6.55 16.22
CA ASN A 123 15.62 7.39 17.22
C ASN A 123 14.76 8.50 16.59
N ARG A 124 14.64 8.52 15.27
CA ARG A 124 13.89 9.48 14.48
C ARG A 124 13.24 8.78 13.30
N GLY A 125 12.12 9.35 12.83
CA GLY A 125 11.37 8.84 11.70
C GLY A 125 9.97 8.38 12.11
N ALA A 126 9.36 7.55 11.28
CA ALA A 126 7.98 7.11 11.44
C ALA A 126 7.87 5.60 11.46
N PHE A 127 6.78 5.11 12.06
CA PHE A 127 6.43 3.70 12.02
C PHE A 127 4.97 3.54 11.65
N HIS A 128 4.67 2.41 11.02
CA HIS A 128 3.33 2.00 10.63
C HIS A 128 3.16 0.50 10.84
N PHE A 129 2.16 0.10 11.62
CA PHE A 129 1.79 -1.29 11.81
C PHE A 129 0.51 -1.61 11.04
N ASP A 130 0.61 -2.51 10.06
CA ASP A 130 -0.53 -3.03 9.31
C ASP A 130 -0.94 -4.41 9.89
N PRO A 131 -2.14 -4.53 10.51
CA PRO A 131 -2.58 -5.78 11.10
C PRO A 131 -2.88 -6.82 10.02
N ASP A 132 -2.58 -8.09 10.34
CA ASP A 132 -2.85 -9.26 9.49
C ASP A 132 -2.09 -9.28 8.14
N GLN A 133 -1.23 -8.28 7.87
CA GLN A 133 -0.28 -8.33 6.78
C GLN A 133 0.75 -9.45 7.02
N ARG A 134 0.91 -10.30 6.02
CA ARG A 134 1.92 -11.37 5.99
C ARG A 134 2.96 -11.06 4.92
N PRO A 135 4.16 -11.62 5.02
CA PRO A 135 5.12 -11.57 3.93
C PRO A 135 4.52 -12.18 2.64
N ASP A 136 4.89 -11.63 1.49
CA ASP A 136 4.33 -12.02 0.18
C ASP A 136 4.84 -13.39 -0.31
N GLU A 137 5.93 -13.93 0.26
CA GLU A 137 6.59 -15.18 -0.19
C GLU A 137 6.39 -16.33 0.83
N GLU A 138 6.38 -17.57 0.35
CA GLU A 138 6.33 -18.77 1.20
C GLU A 138 7.72 -19.02 1.82
N GLY A 139 7.80 -19.41 3.10
CA GLY A 139 9.06 -19.84 3.76
C GLY A 139 9.54 -18.99 4.96
N TYR A 140 8.91 -17.86 5.30
CA TYR A 140 9.29 -17.05 6.49
C TYR A 140 8.99 -17.70 7.85
N HIS A 141 8.47 -18.93 7.87
CA HIS A 141 8.20 -19.70 9.08
C HIS A 141 9.41 -20.48 9.60
N LEU A 142 10.60 -20.31 9.00
CA LEU A 142 11.84 -20.98 9.44
C LEU A 142 12.26 -20.54 10.85
N VAL A 143 11.93 -19.32 11.26
CA VAL A 143 12.42 -18.74 12.52
C VAL A 143 11.26 -18.13 13.31
N ASP A 144 11.30 -18.34 14.63
CA ASP A 144 10.31 -17.83 15.56
C ASP A 144 10.97 -17.27 16.84
N ILE A 145 11.23 -15.96 16.85
CA ILE A 145 12.02 -15.30 17.91
C ILE A 145 11.07 -14.62 18.92
N PRO A 146 11.20 -14.91 20.24
CA PRO A 146 10.53 -14.12 21.26
C PRO A 146 11.00 -12.67 21.23
N ALA A 147 10.07 -11.73 21.09
CA ALA A 147 10.39 -10.31 21.03
C ALA A 147 11.13 -9.82 22.27
N GLU A 148 10.87 -10.41 23.45
CA GLU A 148 11.53 -10.04 24.71
C GLU A 148 13.05 -10.21 24.66
N ASN A 149 13.53 -11.27 24.01
CA ASN A 149 14.96 -11.54 23.87
C ASN A 149 15.62 -10.50 22.95
N LEU A 150 14.97 -10.20 21.82
CA LEU A 150 15.42 -9.18 20.88
C LEU A 150 15.47 -7.79 21.55
N LEU A 151 14.46 -7.48 22.37
CA LEU A 151 14.35 -6.20 23.07
C LEU A 151 15.48 -5.99 24.07
N LEU A 152 15.73 -6.99 24.92
CA LEU A 152 16.78 -6.89 25.94
C LEU A 152 18.17 -6.79 25.32
N GLU A 153 18.45 -7.66 24.35
CA GLU A 153 19.73 -7.70 23.66
C GLU A 153 19.94 -6.47 22.78
N GLY A 154 18.89 -6.03 22.08
CA GLY A 154 18.92 -4.83 21.25
C GLY A 154 19.15 -3.56 22.05
N ALA A 155 18.48 -3.39 23.20
CA ALA A 155 18.74 -2.25 24.10
C ALA A 155 20.20 -2.24 24.59
N ARG A 156 20.72 -3.40 25.03
CA ARG A 156 22.13 -3.56 25.43
C ARG A 156 23.08 -3.17 24.30
N ARG A 157 22.81 -3.63 23.06
CA ARG A 157 23.65 -3.32 21.89
C ARG A 157 23.63 -1.84 21.54
N VAL A 158 22.47 -1.18 21.57
CA VAL A 158 22.37 0.27 21.32
C VAL A 158 23.19 1.06 22.34
N ASP A 159 23.09 0.70 23.62
CA ASP A 159 23.87 1.34 24.69
C ASP A 159 25.37 1.12 24.52
N GLU A 160 25.81 -0.12 24.24
CA GLU A 160 27.22 -0.43 23.99
C GLU A 160 27.75 0.26 22.72
N TRP A 161 26.94 0.29 21.66
CA TRP A 161 27.29 0.93 20.40
C TRP A 161 27.58 2.42 20.58
N SER A 162 26.81 3.11 21.45
CA SER A 162 27.05 4.53 21.78
C SER A 162 28.45 4.80 22.37
N GLN A 163 29.09 3.79 22.97
CA GLN A 163 30.46 3.87 23.47
C GLN A 163 31.47 3.50 22.38
N ILE A 164 31.17 2.46 21.60
CA ILE A 164 31.99 1.99 20.48
C ILE A 164 32.15 3.11 19.44
N GLU A 165 31.06 3.78 19.08
CA GLU A 165 31.01 4.85 18.07
C GLU A 165 31.94 6.03 18.39
N LYS A 166 32.25 6.26 19.67
CA LYS A 166 33.21 7.31 20.10
C LYS A 166 34.64 7.04 19.61
N LYS A 167 34.97 5.79 19.31
CA LYS A 167 36.31 5.36 18.86
C LYS A 167 36.28 4.77 17.45
N VAL A 168 35.22 4.02 17.13
CA VAL A 168 34.97 3.41 15.81
C VAL A 168 33.74 4.10 15.21
N SER A 169 33.92 5.34 14.73
CA SER A 169 32.82 6.19 14.27
C SER A 169 32.38 5.93 12.84
N SER A 170 33.14 5.14 12.07
CA SER A 170 32.81 4.74 10.69
C SER A 170 33.49 3.42 10.38
N PHE A 171 32.90 2.66 9.46
CA PHE A 171 33.48 1.42 8.94
C PHE A 171 34.60 1.66 7.92
N ASP A 172 34.74 2.89 7.42
CA ASP A 172 35.83 3.31 6.53
C ASP A 172 37.15 3.54 7.28
N LEU A 173 37.13 3.51 8.61
CA LEU A 173 38.30 3.79 9.44
C LEU A 173 39.35 2.70 9.28
N VAL A 174 40.62 3.11 9.34
CA VAL A 174 41.76 2.20 9.26
C VAL A 174 42.51 2.25 10.59
N PHE A 175 42.87 1.07 11.09
CA PHE A 175 43.52 0.87 12.37
C PHE A 175 44.84 0.11 12.19
N GLU A 176 45.82 0.38 13.05
CA GLU A 176 47.12 -0.28 13.07
C GLU A 176 47.43 -0.82 14.48
N VAL A 177 48.13 -1.94 14.56
CA VAL A 177 48.61 -2.52 15.83
C VAL A 177 49.86 -1.79 16.27
N VAL A 178 49.79 -1.10 17.42
CA VAL A 178 50.87 -0.27 17.98
C VAL A 178 51.68 -1.02 19.02
N SER A 179 51.03 -1.95 19.73
CA SER A 179 51.69 -2.82 20.71
C SER A 179 51.13 -4.23 20.60
N ALA A 180 52.01 -5.22 20.57
CA ALA A 180 51.60 -6.62 20.48
C ALA A 180 51.01 -7.06 21.83
N PRO A 181 49.78 -7.60 21.88
CA PRO A 181 49.20 -8.10 23.12
C PRO A 181 50.04 -9.20 23.79
N GLU A 182 50.80 -9.94 23.00
CA GLU A 182 51.75 -10.98 23.43
C GLU A 182 52.91 -10.44 24.30
N ASP A 183 53.22 -9.15 24.19
CA ASP A 183 54.26 -8.50 25.01
C ASP A 183 53.76 -8.09 26.40
N SER A 184 52.46 -8.27 26.68
CA SER A 184 51.85 -7.98 27.99
C SER A 184 51.52 -9.28 28.74
N GLU A 185 52.18 -9.52 29.87
CA GLU A 185 52.09 -10.79 30.62
C GLU A 185 50.72 -11.03 31.31
N ASP A 186 49.77 -10.09 31.25
CA ASP A 186 48.52 -10.10 32.03
C ASP A 186 47.24 -9.87 31.22
N VAL A 187 47.26 -9.99 29.88
CA VAL A 187 46.07 -9.69 29.05
C VAL A 187 45.60 -10.92 28.27
N GLU A 188 44.49 -11.51 28.74
CA GLU A 188 43.72 -12.50 27.97
C GLU A 188 42.81 -11.78 26.97
N LEU A 189 43.00 -12.06 25.68
CA LEU A 189 42.13 -11.54 24.63
C LEU A 189 40.84 -12.35 24.54
N GLU A 190 39.73 -11.67 24.26
CA GLU A 190 38.49 -12.36 23.92
C GLU A 190 38.63 -13.09 22.56
N PRO A 191 37.95 -14.24 22.34
CA PRO A 191 38.06 -14.99 21.08
C PRO A 191 37.80 -14.17 19.81
N ARG A 192 36.98 -13.11 19.92
CA ARG A 192 36.68 -12.19 18.82
C ARG A 192 37.85 -11.25 18.55
N GLN A 193 38.53 -10.79 19.59
CA GLN A 193 39.73 -9.96 19.49
C GLN A 193 40.87 -10.75 18.85
N GLU A 194 41.09 -11.99 19.30
CA GLU A 194 42.06 -12.91 18.69
C GLU A 194 41.80 -13.13 17.20
N ARG A 195 40.52 -13.20 16.80
CA ARG A 195 40.11 -13.41 15.40
C ARG A 195 40.35 -12.19 14.51
N ILE A 196 40.13 -10.97 15.01
CA ILE A 196 40.29 -9.75 14.20
C ILE A 196 41.71 -9.19 14.23
N LEU A 197 42.49 -9.44 15.28
CA LEU A 197 43.81 -8.84 15.47
C LEU A 197 44.76 -9.09 14.27
N PRO A 198 44.85 -10.29 13.67
CA PRO A 198 45.69 -10.54 12.51
C PRO A 198 45.26 -9.80 11.23
N LEU A 199 44.03 -9.26 11.20
CA LEU A 199 43.48 -8.54 10.04
C LEU A 199 43.77 -7.04 10.09
N ILE A 200 44.19 -6.52 11.25
CA ILE A 200 44.50 -5.11 11.49
C ILE A 200 45.94 -4.85 11.04
N ASP A 201 46.11 -4.30 9.84
CA ASP A 201 47.42 -4.15 9.18
C ASP A 201 47.77 -2.70 8.81
N GLY A 202 46.95 -1.73 9.22
CA GLY A 202 47.12 -0.32 8.84
C GLY A 202 46.68 0.01 7.41
N GLU A 203 46.15 -0.96 6.65
CA GLU A 203 45.64 -0.74 5.28
C GLU A 203 44.15 -1.07 5.15
N ARG A 204 43.68 -2.14 5.79
CA ARG A 204 42.28 -2.57 5.77
C ARG A 204 41.37 -1.61 6.55
N THR A 205 40.23 -1.28 5.95
CA THR A 205 39.15 -0.59 6.65
C THR A 205 38.47 -1.53 7.65
N VAL A 206 37.71 -0.98 8.60
CA VAL A 206 36.85 -1.81 9.46
C VAL A 206 35.85 -2.63 8.62
N ALA A 207 35.35 -2.10 7.50
CA ALA A 207 34.50 -2.85 6.57
C ALA A 207 35.22 -4.08 5.97
N ASP A 208 36.50 -3.93 5.61
CA ASP A 208 37.34 -5.04 5.15
C ASP A 208 37.56 -6.07 6.26
N ILE A 209 37.77 -5.61 7.50
CA ILE A 209 37.94 -6.49 8.68
C ILE A 209 36.64 -7.25 8.98
N VAL A 210 35.47 -6.61 8.89
CA VAL A 210 34.15 -7.27 8.98
C VAL A 210 34.05 -8.37 7.94
N SER A 211 34.34 -8.04 6.69
CA SER A 211 34.25 -8.98 5.57
C SER A 211 35.20 -10.18 5.72
N ALA A 212 36.46 -9.94 6.12
CA ALA A 212 37.48 -10.99 6.25
C ALA A 212 37.34 -11.81 7.53
N SER A 213 36.79 -11.24 8.60
CA SER A 213 36.61 -11.95 9.87
C SER A 213 35.38 -12.87 9.87
N GLY A 214 34.36 -12.59 9.05
CA GLY A 214 33.08 -13.29 9.06
C GLY A 214 32.22 -12.98 10.29
N LEU A 215 32.62 -12.01 11.11
CA LEU A 215 31.84 -11.47 12.23
C LEU A 215 30.92 -10.36 11.72
N VAL A 216 29.84 -10.08 12.45
CA VAL A 216 28.95 -8.94 12.14
C VAL A 216 29.53 -7.62 12.65
N GLU A 217 29.04 -6.51 12.08
CA GLU A 217 29.48 -5.13 12.36
C GLU A 217 29.66 -4.82 13.85
N PHE A 218 28.64 -5.18 14.66
CA PHE A 218 28.65 -4.94 16.10
C PHE A 218 29.82 -5.64 16.82
N GLU A 219 30.12 -6.88 16.42
CA GLU A 219 31.13 -7.69 17.08
C GLU A 219 32.54 -7.21 16.77
N VAL A 220 32.78 -6.81 15.51
CA VAL A 220 34.05 -6.20 15.10
C VAL A 220 34.24 -4.85 15.78
N GLY A 221 33.22 -4.01 15.79
CA GLY A 221 33.26 -2.72 16.50
C GLY A 221 33.57 -2.89 17.98
N LYS A 222 32.95 -3.87 18.65
CA LYS A 222 33.22 -4.17 20.07
C LYS A 222 34.64 -4.68 20.30
N ALA A 223 35.11 -5.61 19.47
CA ALA A 223 36.46 -6.16 19.58
C ALA A 223 37.52 -5.08 19.34
N LEU A 224 37.36 -4.26 18.29
CA LEU A 224 38.21 -3.11 18.01
C LEU A 224 38.19 -2.09 19.15
N TYR A 225 37.00 -1.75 19.68
CA TYR A 225 36.89 -0.83 20.81
C TYR A 225 37.68 -1.34 22.02
N GLY A 226 37.59 -2.63 22.35
CA GLY A 226 38.35 -3.24 23.44
C GLY A 226 39.86 -3.15 23.21
N LEU A 227 40.33 -3.46 22.00
CA LEU A 227 41.75 -3.37 21.63
C LEU A 227 42.27 -1.92 21.68
N VAL A 228 41.46 -0.95 21.24
CA VAL A 228 41.79 0.49 21.31
C VAL A 228 41.85 0.98 22.77
N GLN A 229 40.92 0.54 23.63
CA GLN A 229 40.92 0.90 25.06
C GLN A 229 42.12 0.29 25.80
N ALA A 230 42.51 -0.92 25.42
CA ALA A 230 43.71 -1.58 25.96
C ALA A 230 45.02 -0.98 25.44
N GLY A 231 44.97 -0.13 24.41
CA GLY A 231 46.14 0.54 23.83
C GLY A 231 46.93 -0.30 22.83
N PHE A 232 46.39 -1.44 22.39
CA PHE A 232 47.03 -2.30 21.40
C PHE A 232 46.89 -1.79 19.97
N VAL A 233 45.81 -1.06 19.70
CA VAL A 233 45.44 -0.62 18.36
C VAL A 233 45.13 0.87 18.36
N GLU A 234 45.59 1.59 17.35
CA GLU A 234 45.26 3.01 17.15
C GLU A 234 44.69 3.30 15.76
N ARG A 235 43.92 4.38 15.67
CA ARG A 235 43.36 4.84 14.39
C ARG A 235 44.45 5.56 13.60
N VAL A 236 44.72 5.07 12.38
CA VAL A 236 45.74 5.64 11.49
C VAL A 236 45.16 6.35 10.27
N GLY A 237 43.89 6.09 9.92
CA GLY A 237 43.30 6.73 8.76
C GLY A 237 41.82 6.48 8.55
N GLN A 238 41.35 6.85 7.37
CA GLN A 238 40.05 6.52 6.80
C GLN A 238 40.23 6.34 5.30
N ARG A 239 39.66 5.28 4.73
CA ARG A 239 39.64 5.04 3.29
C ARG A 239 38.19 5.00 2.83
N VAL A 240 37.79 6.02 2.08
CA VAL A 240 36.46 6.11 1.49
C VAL A 240 36.37 5.08 0.37
N THR A 241 35.42 4.15 0.46
CA THR A 241 35.08 3.26 -0.65
C THR A 241 34.51 4.09 -1.81
N ASP A 242 34.77 3.68 -3.05
CA ASP A 242 34.29 4.40 -4.24
C ASP A 242 32.77 4.67 -4.16
N ALA A 243 32.35 5.85 -4.60
CA ALA A 243 30.92 6.20 -4.60
C ALA A 243 30.15 5.15 -5.41
N PRO A 244 28.99 4.68 -4.92
CA PRO A 244 28.19 3.71 -5.65
C PRO A 244 27.85 4.25 -7.04
N ASP A 245 27.81 3.37 -8.04
CA ASP A 245 27.47 3.71 -9.41
C ASP A 245 26.14 4.47 -9.46
N LEU A 246 25.99 5.41 -10.39
CA LEU A 246 24.76 6.19 -10.55
C LEU A 246 23.56 5.25 -10.77
N ASP A 247 23.75 4.17 -11.53
CA ASP A 247 22.72 3.16 -11.77
C ASP A 247 22.33 2.43 -10.47
N ASP A 248 23.29 2.17 -9.59
CA ASP A 248 23.03 1.57 -8.28
C ASP A 248 22.26 2.53 -7.36
N GLN A 249 22.64 3.81 -7.33
CA GLN A 249 21.94 4.84 -6.56
C GLN A 249 20.48 5.02 -7.05
N LEU A 250 20.26 5.06 -8.36
CA LEU A 250 18.91 5.18 -8.92
C LEU A 250 18.05 3.97 -8.60
N ARG A 251 18.63 2.76 -8.69
CA ARG A 251 17.95 1.52 -8.29
C ARG A 251 17.62 1.51 -6.79
N GLU A 252 18.51 2.05 -5.96
CA GLU A 252 18.33 2.19 -4.52
C GLU A 252 17.11 3.07 -4.19
N HIS A 253 17.08 4.30 -4.74
CA HIS A 253 15.97 5.23 -4.59
C HIS A 253 14.66 4.64 -5.13
N LEU A 254 14.70 3.92 -6.26
CA LEU A 254 13.50 3.27 -6.81
C LEU A 254 12.93 2.21 -5.86
N ASN A 255 13.79 1.33 -5.34
CA ASN A 255 13.38 0.29 -4.38
C ASN A 255 12.78 0.91 -3.12
N LEU A 256 13.43 1.96 -2.61
CA LEU A 256 12.97 2.67 -1.41
C LEU A 256 11.62 3.35 -1.62
N GLY A 257 11.44 4.04 -2.75
CA GLY A 257 10.15 4.62 -3.14
C GLY A 257 9.05 3.57 -3.27
N VAL A 258 9.34 2.38 -3.81
CA VAL A 258 8.38 1.27 -3.87
C VAL A 258 8.01 0.77 -2.47
N ALA A 259 8.97 0.66 -1.56
CA ALA A 259 8.72 0.23 -0.19
C ALA A 259 7.84 1.23 0.58
N PHE A 260 8.13 2.52 0.46
CA PHE A 260 7.29 3.59 1.01
C PHE A 260 5.87 3.58 0.40
N TYR A 261 5.76 3.39 -0.92
CA TYR A 261 4.47 3.32 -1.61
C TYR A 261 3.60 2.16 -1.11
N ARG A 262 4.17 0.95 -0.97
CA ARG A 262 3.47 -0.23 -0.47
C ARG A 262 2.97 -0.03 0.96
N SER A 263 3.71 0.74 1.76
CA SER A 263 3.37 1.06 3.16
C SER A 263 2.45 2.27 3.32
N GLY A 264 1.96 2.85 2.20
CA GLY A 264 1.07 4.01 2.22
C GLY A 264 1.74 5.34 2.60
N MET A 265 3.08 5.38 2.72
CA MET A 265 3.86 6.59 3.02
C MET A 265 4.13 7.36 1.73
N PHE A 266 3.06 7.96 1.18
CA PHE A 266 3.10 8.55 -0.15
C PHE A 266 4.04 9.75 -0.28
N GLU A 267 4.22 10.56 0.77
CA GLU A 267 5.13 11.71 0.73
C GLU A 267 6.60 11.28 0.62
N ASP A 268 7.03 10.31 1.42
CA ASP A 268 8.37 9.74 1.35
C ASP A 268 8.58 9.00 0.03
N ALA A 269 7.58 8.23 -0.42
CA ALA A 269 7.62 7.57 -1.72
C ALA A 269 7.83 8.58 -2.87
N MET A 270 7.12 9.71 -2.86
CA MET A 270 7.30 10.74 -3.88
C MET A 270 8.72 11.31 -3.87
N ARG A 271 9.30 11.57 -2.68
CA ARG A 271 10.66 12.10 -2.56
C ARG A 271 11.70 11.18 -3.19
N GLU A 272 11.58 9.88 -2.94
CA GLU A 272 12.51 8.91 -3.53
C GLU A 272 12.32 8.79 -5.04
N PHE A 273 11.07 8.80 -5.53
CA PHE A 273 10.83 8.85 -6.97
C PHE A 273 11.31 10.16 -7.62
N ASP A 274 11.33 11.27 -6.89
CA ASP A 274 11.91 12.53 -7.37
C ASP A 274 13.42 12.39 -7.57
N SER A 275 14.13 11.80 -6.61
CA SER A 275 15.56 11.50 -6.75
C SER A 275 15.85 10.57 -7.94
N VAL A 276 15.00 9.57 -8.20
CA VAL A 276 15.13 8.74 -9.41
C VAL A 276 14.96 9.58 -10.68
N LEU A 277 13.95 10.44 -10.74
CA LEU A 277 13.64 11.24 -11.93
C LEU A 277 14.60 12.41 -12.16
N GLU A 278 15.35 12.85 -11.15
CA GLU A 278 16.45 13.81 -11.30
C GLU A 278 17.62 13.20 -12.08
N GLY A 279 17.94 11.91 -11.86
CA GLY A 279 18.99 11.20 -12.61
C GLY A 279 18.51 10.55 -13.90
N ASP A 280 17.30 9.99 -13.93
CA ASP A 280 16.64 9.43 -15.12
C ASP A 280 15.20 9.98 -15.27
N PRO A 281 15.03 11.13 -15.95
CA PRO A 281 13.71 11.77 -16.13
C PRO A 281 12.67 10.93 -16.88
N LYS A 282 13.08 9.84 -17.53
CA LYS A 282 12.22 8.94 -18.32
C LYS A 282 11.98 7.60 -17.62
N ASN A 283 12.41 7.45 -16.37
CA ASN A 283 12.24 6.23 -15.62
C ASN A 283 10.74 5.85 -15.50
N THR A 284 10.33 4.82 -16.24
CA THR A 284 8.91 4.45 -16.37
C THR A 284 8.32 3.97 -15.05
N ALA A 285 9.11 3.25 -14.24
CA ALA A 285 8.66 2.74 -12.96
C ALA A 285 8.36 3.89 -11.97
N ALA A 286 9.26 4.88 -11.86
CA ALA A 286 9.07 6.04 -11.01
C ALA A 286 7.88 6.91 -11.47
N LEU A 287 7.77 7.22 -12.77
CA LEU A 287 6.64 7.97 -13.34
C LEU A 287 5.29 7.28 -13.07
N HIS A 288 5.22 5.97 -13.31
CA HIS A 288 4.01 5.19 -13.09
C HIS A 288 3.58 5.21 -11.62
N ARG A 289 4.52 5.04 -10.69
CA ARG A 289 4.22 5.09 -9.25
C ARG A 289 3.78 6.48 -8.79
N ARG A 290 4.38 7.56 -9.31
CA ARG A 290 3.91 8.94 -9.04
C ARG A 290 2.49 9.17 -9.57
N GLY A 291 2.20 8.70 -10.79
CA GLY A 291 0.84 8.75 -11.35
C GLY A 291 -0.19 8.06 -10.45
N LEU A 292 0.14 6.86 -9.95
CA LEU A 292 -0.71 6.13 -9.00
C LEU A 292 -0.89 6.87 -7.66
N ILE A 293 0.17 7.48 -7.11
CA ILE A 293 0.10 8.29 -5.88
C ILE A 293 -0.79 9.51 -6.10
N ALA A 294 -0.60 10.24 -7.20
CA ALA A 294 -1.39 11.41 -7.55
C ALA A 294 -2.87 11.04 -7.74
N PHE A 295 -3.16 9.94 -8.42
CA PHE A 295 -4.52 9.40 -8.60
C PHE A 295 -5.19 9.09 -7.25
N ARG A 296 -4.49 8.38 -6.36
CA ARG A 296 -4.98 8.07 -5.00
C ARG A 296 -5.17 9.31 -4.13
N SER A 297 -4.45 10.38 -4.44
CA SER A 297 -4.58 11.68 -3.77
C SER A 297 -5.66 12.57 -4.39
N HIS A 298 -6.49 12.06 -5.31
CA HIS A 298 -7.50 12.81 -6.07
C HIS A 298 -6.94 13.98 -6.92
N ARG A 299 -5.64 13.96 -7.23
CA ARG A 299 -4.97 14.93 -8.10
C ARG A 299 -4.91 14.36 -9.52
N TYR A 300 -6.06 14.28 -10.17
CA TYR A 300 -6.22 13.56 -11.43
C TYR A 300 -5.48 14.22 -12.60
N ASP A 301 -5.40 15.55 -12.65
CA ASP A 301 -4.62 16.24 -13.68
C ASP A 301 -3.11 15.92 -13.59
N GLU A 302 -2.53 15.93 -12.38
CA GLU A 302 -1.14 15.54 -12.15
C GLU A 302 -0.92 14.06 -12.49
N ALA A 303 -1.86 13.19 -12.11
CA ALA A 303 -1.79 11.76 -12.42
C ALA A 303 -1.73 11.52 -13.93
N LEU A 304 -2.56 12.24 -14.69
CA LEU A 304 -2.61 12.14 -16.15
C LEU A 304 -1.31 12.62 -16.78
N ASP A 305 -0.71 13.72 -16.32
CA ASP A 305 0.60 14.19 -16.80
C ASP A 305 1.69 13.12 -16.61
N TYR A 306 1.76 12.50 -15.43
CA TYR A 306 2.71 11.41 -15.19
C TYR A 306 2.48 10.23 -16.13
N PHE A 307 1.24 9.82 -16.34
CA PHE A 307 0.94 8.71 -17.24
C PHE A 307 1.23 9.05 -18.71
N ASP A 308 0.97 10.28 -19.17
CA ASP A 308 1.24 10.73 -20.54
C ASP A 308 2.75 10.82 -20.84
N ARG A 309 3.59 11.01 -19.82
CA ARG A 309 5.07 11.02 -19.95
C ARG A 309 5.68 9.63 -20.08
N ILE A 310 4.95 8.58 -19.72
CA ILE A 310 5.46 7.21 -19.79
C ILE A 310 5.56 6.79 -21.25
N GLN A 311 6.75 6.37 -21.65
CA GLN A 311 6.98 5.65 -22.90
C GLN A 311 7.14 4.17 -22.54
N PRO A 312 6.08 3.35 -22.64
CA PRO A 312 6.11 2.00 -22.10
C PRO A 312 7.21 1.18 -22.76
N LEU A 313 8.14 0.67 -21.96
CA LEU A 313 9.08 -0.37 -22.36
C LEU A 313 8.42 -1.71 -22.01
N ASN A 314 8.40 -2.66 -22.95
CA ASN A 314 8.00 -4.08 -22.77
C ASN A 314 6.85 -4.37 -21.78
N GLY A 315 5.66 -4.73 -22.28
CA GLY A 315 4.62 -5.42 -21.49
C GLY A 315 3.77 -4.56 -20.53
N ASP A 316 4.28 -3.40 -20.10
CA ASP A 316 3.60 -2.50 -19.14
C ASP A 316 2.64 -1.50 -19.78
N ALA A 317 2.64 -1.40 -21.12
CA ALA A 317 1.79 -0.47 -21.87
C ALA A 317 0.29 -0.61 -21.52
N PHE A 318 -0.16 -1.85 -21.29
CA PHE A 318 -1.56 -2.12 -20.96
C PHE A 318 -1.97 -1.50 -19.62
N ALA A 319 -1.12 -1.63 -18.59
CA ALA A 319 -1.43 -1.09 -17.26
C ALA A 319 -1.45 0.44 -17.26
N VAL A 320 -0.53 1.06 -17.99
CA VAL A 320 -0.47 2.52 -18.14
C VAL A 320 -1.73 3.04 -18.83
N GLU A 321 -2.16 2.43 -19.93
CA GLU A 321 -3.37 2.86 -20.64
C GLU A 321 -4.65 2.63 -19.82
N CYS A 322 -4.72 1.54 -19.04
CA CYS A 322 -5.84 1.32 -18.11
C CYS A 322 -5.90 2.43 -17.03
N ASN A 323 -4.75 2.76 -16.43
CA ASN A 323 -4.68 3.82 -15.42
C ASN A 323 -5.00 5.19 -16.02
N ARG A 324 -4.58 5.44 -17.27
CA ARG A 324 -4.91 6.65 -18.01
C ARG A 324 -6.42 6.76 -18.30
N ALA A 325 -7.05 5.67 -18.76
CA ALA A 325 -8.49 5.63 -19.00
C ALA A 325 -9.28 5.93 -17.72
N LEU A 326 -8.92 5.30 -16.61
CA LEU A 326 -9.53 5.55 -15.31
C LEU A 326 -9.32 6.99 -14.82
N THR A 327 -8.13 7.56 -15.04
CA THR A 327 -7.84 8.96 -14.67
C THR A 327 -8.69 9.94 -15.49
N LEU A 328 -8.87 9.67 -16.78
CA LEU A 328 -9.71 10.47 -17.67
C LEU A 328 -11.20 10.35 -17.32
N GLU A 329 -11.67 9.17 -16.90
CA GLU A 329 -13.01 8.99 -16.34
C GLU A 329 -13.22 9.89 -15.12
N MET A 330 -12.29 9.90 -14.17
CA MET A 330 -12.38 10.75 -12.96
C MET A 330 -12.37 12.25 -13.28
N LEU A 331 -11.77 12.65 -14.41
CA LEU A 331 -11.81 14.02 -14.93
C LEU A 331 -13.09 14.34 -15.73
N GLY A 332 -13.98 13.38 -15.96
CA GLY A 332 -15.17 13.51 -16.80
C GLY A 332 -14.87 13.60 -18.31
N ARG A 333 -13.65 13.25 -18.73
CA ARG A 333 -13.21 13.27 -20.14
C ARG A 333 -13.52 11.93 -20.80
N PHE A 334 -14.81 11.62 -20.95
CA PHE A 334 -15.29 10.30 -21.37
C PHE A 334 -14.79 9.88 -22.76
N ASP A 335 -14.75 10.77 -23.75
CA ASP A 335 -14.28 10.45 -25.10
C ASP A 335 -12.79 10.07 -25.13
N ASP A 336 -11.96 10.79 -24.35
CA ASP A 336 -10.53 10.51 -24.24
C ASP A 336 -10.28 9.20 -23.49
N ALA A 337 -11.12 8.90 -22.49
CA ALA A 337 -11.06 7.66 -21.74
C ALA A 337 -11.44 6.45 -22.60
N LEU A 338 -12.50 6.55 -23.42
CA LEU A 338 -12.85 5.53 -24.42
C LEU A 338 -11.70 5.31 -25.41
N SER A 339 -11.06 6.38 -25.87
CA SER A 339 -9.88 6.30 -26.75
C SER A 339 -8.69 5.60 -26.09
N ALA A 340 -8.52 5.74 -24.76
CA ALA A 340 -7.49 5.03 -24.01
C ALA A 340 -7.82 3.53 -23.84
N LEU A 341 -9.10 3.19 -23.63
CA LEU A 341 -9.56 1.80 -23.63
C LEU A 341 -9.40 1.15 -25.01
N ASP A 342 -9.59 1.90 -26.10
CA ASP A 342 -9.31 1.39 -27.45
C ASP A 342 -7.84 0.98 -27.59
N ARG A 343 -6.91 1.78 -27.05
CA ARG A 343 -5.48 1.41 -27.01
C ARG A 343 -5.24 0.17 -26.15
N CYS A 344 -5.96 -0.01 -25.05
CA CYS A 344 -5.89 -1.24 -24.25
C CYS A 344 -6.26 -2.48 -25.10
N ASP A 345 -7.35 -2.40 -25.88
CA ASP A 345 -7.79 -3.49 -26.76
C ASP A 345 -6.79 -3.80 -27.88
N HIS A 346 -6.06 -2.79 -28.38
CA HIS A 346 -4.98 -3.02 -29.35
C HIS A 346 -3.79 -3.78 -28.72
N ILE A 347 -3.51 -3.57 -27.43
CA ILE A 347 -2.41 -4.21 -26.72
C ILE A 347 -2.81 -5.63 -26.27
N ARG A 348 -3.99 -5.79 -25.67
CA ARG A 348 -4.56 -7.07 -25.22
C ARG A 348 -6.02 -7.18 -25.65
N PRO A 349 -6.29 -7.75 -26.83
CA PRO A 349 -7.64 -7.90 -27.33
C PRO A 349 -8.50 -8.77 -26.41
N ARG A 350 -9.79 -8.43 -26.32
CA ARG A 350 -10.82 -9.21 -25.60
C ARG A 350 -10.55 -9.38 -24.10
N THR A 351 -10.04 -8.33 -23.46
CA THR A 351 -9.86 -8.34 -22.00
C THR A 351 -11.15 -7.87 -21.33
N GLY A 352 -11.77 -8.72 -20.52
CA GLY A 352 -13.05 -8.44 -19.86
C GLY A 352 -12.98 -7.21 -18.96
N SER A 353 -11.87 -6.97 -18.25
CA SER A 353 -11.72 -5.76 -17.42
C SER A 353 -11.84 -4.45 -18.23
N VAL A 354 -11.38 -4.45 -19.49
CA VAL A 354 -11.50 -3.31 -20.40
C VAL A 354 -12.94 -3.15 -20.85
N ALA A 355 -13.61 -4.25 -21.23
CA ALA A 355 -15.03 -4.24 -21.61
C ALA A 355 -15.94 -3.76 -20.45
N LEU A 356 -15.70 -4.22 -19.22
CA LEU A 356 -16.43 -3.75 -18.04
C LEU A 356 -16.24 -2.24 -17.83
N SER A 357 -15.00 -1.77 -17.88
CA SER A 357 -14.70 -0.34 -17.72
C SER A 357 -15.37 0.48 -18.81
N ARG A 358 -15.29 0.03 -20.07
CA ARG A 358 -15.94 0.66 -21.22
C ARG A 358 -17.46 0.74 -21.05
N GLY A 359 -18.09 -0.36 -20.63
CA GLY A 359 -19.53 -0.41 -20.40
C GLY A 359 -19.98 0.57 -19.30
N ILE A 360 -19.20 0.72 -18.22
CA ILE A 360 -19.48 1.70 -17.17
C ILE A 360 -19.36 3.14 -17.71
N LEU A 361 -18.30 3.44 -18.47
CA LEU A 361 -18.13 4.76 -19.10
C LEU A 361 -19.26 5.09 -20.07
N LEU A 362 -19.66 4.13 -20.91
CA LEU A 362 -20.78 4.31 -21.84
C LEU A 362 -22.08 4.59 -21.10
N LEU A 363 -22.30 3.95 -19.96
CA LEU A 363 -23.47 4.21 -19.13
C LEU A 363 -23.44 5.62 -18.53
N GLN A 364 -22.29 6.09 -18.04
CA GLN A 364 -22.09 7.46 -17.56
C GLN A 364 -22.27 8.50 -18.68
N ALA A 365 -21.89 8.16 -19.91
CA ALA A 365 -22.10 8.97 -21.10
C ALA A 365 -23.55 8.92 -21.65
N GLY A 366 -24.44 8.13 -21.04
CA GLY A 366 -25.85 8.03 -21.44
C GLY A 366 -26.13 7.08 -22.62
N ALA A 367 -25.23 6.13 -22.89
CA ALA A 367 -25.33 5.13 -23.95
C ALA A 367 -25.56 3.70 -23.38
N PRO A 368 -26.76 3.40 -22.83
CA PRO A 368 -27.01 2.15 -22.11
C PRO A 368 -27.09 0.91 -23.01
N VAL A 369 -27.41 1.07 -24.30
CA VAL A 369 -27.48 -0.05 -25.26
C VAL A 369 -26.08 -0.56 -25.57
N GLU A 370 -25.16 0.35 -25.86
CA GLU A 370 -23.75 0.10 -26.10
C GLU A 370 -23.09 -0.45 -24.82
N ALA A 371 -23.45 0.07 -23.64
CA ALA A 371 -23.00 -0.48 -22.37
C ALA A 371 -23.40 -1.96 -22.19
N LEU A 372 -24.65 -2.32 -22.52
CA LEU A 372 -25.11 -3.71 -22.45
C LEU A 372 -24.38 -4.65 -23.42
N HIS A 373 -23.91 -4.14 -24.56
CA HIS A 373 -23.06 -4.89 -25.47
C HIS A 373 -21.71 -5.22 -24.82
N GLU A 374 -21.03 -4.22 -24.26
CA GLU A 374 -19.75 -4.39 -23.57
C GLU A 374 -19.86 -5.29 -22.33
N PHE A 375 -20.97 -5.21 -21.59
CA PHE A 375 -21.28 -6.14 -20.51
C PHE A 375 -21.50 -7.58 -20.98
N GLY A 376 -21.92 -7.79 -22.24
CA GLY A 376 -21.90 -9.09 -22.89
C GLY A 376 -20.48 -9.59 -23.12
N VAL A 377 -19.62 -8.74 -23.71
CA VAL A 377 -18.21 -9.05 -23.97
C VAL A 377 -17.46 -9.40 -22.67
N TYR A 378 -17.68 -8.64 -21.59
CA TYR A 378 -17.13 -8.94 -20.27
C TYR A 378 -17.56 -10.32 -19.75
N ARG A 379 -18.82 -10.69 -19.96
CA ARG A 379 -19.38 -11.96 -19.45
C ARG A 379 -18.92 -13.17 -20.27
N ASP A 380 -18.62 -12.97 -21.54
CA ASP A 380 -18.15 -14.02 -22.46
C ASP A 380 -16.63 -14.26 -22.36
N ASP A 381 -15.90 -13.42 -21.61
CA ASP A 381 -14.46 -13.60 -21.36
C ASP A 381 -14.21 -14.86 -20.52
N PRO A 382 -13.44 -15.85 -21.03
CA PRO A 382 -13.11 -17.07 -20.29
C PRO A 382 -12.37 -16.84 -18.97
N ASP A 383 -11.67 -15.71 -18.82
CA ASP A 383 -10.94 -15.38 -17.60
C ASP A 383 -11.89 -14.86 -16.49
N VAL A 384 -13.13 -14.52 -16.85
CA VAL A 384 -14.17 -14.05 -15.91
C VAL A 384 -14.94 -15.24 -15.34
N ASN A 385 -14.37 -15.86 -14.32
CA ASN A 385 -15.00 -16.99 -13.62
C ASN A 385 -16.20 -16.59 -12.75
N THR A 386 -16.16 -15.43 -12.12
CA THR A 386 -17.26 -14.90 -11.29
C THR A 386 -17.40 -13.41 -11.57
N PRO A 387 -18.50 -12.98 -12.21
CA PRO A 387 -18.71 -11.57 -12.52
C PRO A 387 -18.70 -10.71 -11.27
N SER A 388 -18.06 -9.54 -11.39
CA SER A 388 -17.84 -8.63 -10.27
C SER A 388 -19.13 -7.93 -9.82
N ALA A 389 -19.16 -7.44 -8.57
CA ALA A 389 -20.30 -6.67 -8.09
C ALA A 389 -20.56 -5.36 -8.89
N PRO A 390 -19.52 -4.60 -9.31
CA PRO A 390 -19.69 -3.45 -10.20
C PRO A 390 -20.35 -3.81 -11.53
N TYR A 391 -20.00 -4.95 -12.11
CA TYR A 391 -20.66 -5.45 -13.32
C TYR A 391 -22.17 -5.59 -13.13
N TYR A 392 -22.61 -6.32 -12.10
CA TYR A 392 -24.05 -6.51 -11.90
C TYR A 392 -24.76 -5.19 -11.61
N ALA A 393 -24.17 -4.32 -10.79
CA ALA A 393 -24.75 -3.02 -10.49
C ALA A 393 -24.95 -2.19 -11.77
N ALA A 394 -23.95 -2.13 -12.64
CA ALA A 394 -24.01 -1.37 -13.88
C ALA A 394 -24.91 -2.03 -14.94
N ALA A 395 -24.87 -3.36 -15.07
CA ALA A 395 -25.67 -4.09 -16.04
C ALA A 395 -27.17 -4.07 -15.70
N VAL A 396 -27.54 -4.13 -14.41
CA VAL A 396 -28.93 -3.94 -13.96
C VAL A 396 -29.40 -2.54 -14.30
N LEU A 397 -28.58 -1.52 -14.03
CA LEU A 397 -28.93 -0.13 -14.34
C LEU A 397 -29.09 0.08 -15.85
N ALA A 398 -28.15 -0.41 -16.67
CA ALA A 398 -28.23 -0.30 -18.12
C ALA A 398 -29.47 -1.03 -18.69
N ALA A 399 -29.81 -2.21 -18.18
CA ALA A 399 -31.02 -2.93 -18.59
C ALA A 399 -32.32 -2.23 -18.12
N GLY A 400 -32.31 -1.61 -16.95
CA GLY A 400 -33.42 -0.76 -16.48
C GLY A 400 -33.63 0.45 -17.39
N MET A 401 -32.54 1.17 -17.73
CA MET A 401 -32.59 2.35 -18.61
C MET A 401 -33.06 2.03 -20.03
N THR A 402 -32.86 0.80 -20.53
CA THR A 402 -33.40 0.36 -21.83
C THR A 402 -34.83 -0.18 -21.74
N GLY A 403 -35.41 -0.27 -20.54
CA GLY A 403 -36.75 -0.81 -20.29
C GLY A 403 -36.84 -2.34 -20.30
N ASP A 404 -35.72 -3.06 -20.41
CA ASP A 404 -35.68 -4.52 -20.31
C ASP A 404 -35.69 -4.96 -18.83
N LEU A 405 -36.83 -4.70 -18.16
CA LEU A 405 -37.03 -5.00 -16.75
C LEU A 405 -36.86 -6.51 -16.46
N HIS A 406 -37.17 -7.38 -17.43
CA HIS A 406 -37.00 -8.82 -17.26
C HIS A 406 -35.51 -9.19 -17.13
N ARG A 407 -34.67 -8.70 -18.05
CA ARG A 407 -33.21 -8.91 -17.99
C ARG A 407 -32.61 -8.25 -16.75
N ALA A 408 -33.03 -7.03 -16.43
CA ALA A 408 -32.55 -6.30 -15.26
C ALA A 408 -32.82 -7.07 -13.95
N ILE A 409 -34.03 -7.61 -13.76
CA ILE A 409 -34.37 -8.40 -12.57
C ILE A 409 -33.60 -9.72 -12.53
N ALA A 410 -33.41 -10.39 -13.68
CA ALA A 410 -32.63 -11.61 -13.74
C ALA A 410 -31.16 -11.35 -13.31
N LEU A 411 -30.54 -10.31 -13.85
CA LEU A 411 -29.19 -9.87 -13.47
C LEU A 411 -29.12 -9.46 -11.99
N GLY A 412 -30.13 -8.75 -11.48
CA GLY A 412 -30.20 -8.34 -10.08
C GLY A 412 -30.28 -9.54 -9.14
N ARG A 413 -31.10 -10.54 -9.45
CA ARG A 413 -31.21 -11.78 -8.65
C ARG A 413 -29.91 -12.57 -8.64
N GLU A 414 -29.31 -12.76 -9.80
CA GLU A 414 -28.02 -13.44 -9.94
C GLU A 414 -26.93 -12.71 -9.16
N GLY A 415 -26.80 -11.41 -9.37
CA GLY A 415 -25.81 -10.58 -8.70
C GLY A 415 -26.01 -10.54 -7.17
N LEU A 416 -27.24 -10.47 -6.67
CA LEU A 416 -27.52 -10.46 -5.23
C LEU A 416 -27.30 -11.82 -4.56
N ALA A 417 -27.34 -12.92 -5.31
CA ALA A 417 -26.95 -14.24 -4.81
C ALA A 417 -25.43 -14.32 -4.58
N LEU A 418 -24.63 -13.69 -5.44
CA LEU A 418 -23.17 -13.67 -5.35
C LEU A 418 -22.65 -12.56 -4.42
N HIS A 419 -23.27 -11.39 -4.48
CA HIS A 419 -22.82 -10.14 -3.84
C HIS A 419 -23.93 -9.52 -2.98
N PRO A 420 -24.40 -10.19 -1.91
CA PRO A 420 -25.61 -9.81 -1.16
C PRO A 420 -25.51 -8.49 -0.37
N ARG A 421 -24.29 -7.92 -0.26
CA ARG A 421 -23.98 -6.68 0.46
C ARG A 421 -23.51 -5.55 -0.46
N CYS A 422 -23.64 -5.68 -1.78
CA CYS A 422 -23.31 -4.60 -2.70
C CYS A 422 -24.42 -3.53 -2.71
N GLY A 423 -24.13 -2.36 -2.15
CA GLY A 423 -25.08 -1.25 -2.02
C GLY A 423 -25.67 -0.78 -3.35
N PRO A 424 -24.85 -0.39 -4.35
CA PRO A 424 -25.35 0.01 -5.66
C PRO A 424 -26.22 -1.06 -6.34
N LEU A 425 -25.84 -2.33 -6.23
CA LEU A 425 -26.63 -3.44 -6.79
C LEU A 425 -27.99 -3.59 -6.11
N LEU A 426 -28.06 -3.47 -4.78
CA LEU A 426 -29.32 -3.50 -4.04
C LEU A 426 -30.24 -2.36 -4.49
N VAL A 427 -29.71 -1.14 -4.59
CA VAL A 427 -30.45 0.05 -5.01
C VAL A 427 -30.96 -0.08 -6.45
N ASN A 428 -30.10 -0.47 -7.38
CA ASN A 428 -30.47 -0.56 -8.79
C ASN A 428 -31.49 -1.67 -9.02
N THR A 429 -31.34 -2.82 -8.34
CA THR A 429 -32.32 -3.92 -8.42
C THR A 429 -33.66 -3.52 -7.80
N ALA A 430 -33.64 -2.81 -6.66
CA ALA A 430 -34.85 -2.30 -6.03
C ALA A 430 -35.59 -1.30 -6.92
N GLY A 431 -34.88 -0.36 -7.55
CA GLY A 431 -35.49 0.62 -8.46
C GLY A 431 -36.19 -0.03 -9.65
N VAL A 432 -35.56 -1.04 -10.26
CA VAL A 432 -36.18 -1.83 -11.34
C VAL A 432 -37.41 -2.60 -10.86
N LEU A 433 -37.42 -3.09 -9.62
CA LEU A 433 -38.58 -3.76 -9.04
C LEU A 433 -39.74 -2.79 -8.76
N ASP A 434 -39.45 -1.56 -8.33
CA ASP A 434 -40.47 -0.51 -8.18
C ASP A 434 -41.06 -0.08 -9.52
N GLU A 435 -40.24 0.09 -10.56
CA GLU A 435 -40.72 0.37 -11.92
C GLU A 435 -41.64 -0.75 -12.45
N ARG A 436 -41.40 -1.99 -12.04
CA ARG A 436 -42.27 -3.14 -12.34
C ARG A 436 -43.53 -3.18 -11.45
N GLY A 437 -43.54 -2.48 -10.32
CA GLY A 437 -44.62 -2.48 -9.33
C GLY A 437 -44.49 -3.50 -8.19
N ASP A 438 -43.34 -4.18 -8.06
CA ASP A 438 -43.05 -5.12 -6.95
C ASP A 438 -42.50 -4.38 -5.73
N ARG A 439 -43.35 -3.49 -5.18
CA ARG A 439 -42.99 -2.52 -4.15
C ARG A 439 -42.53 -3.15 -2.83
N GLU A 440 -43.13 -4.27 -2.45
CA GLU A 440 -42.79 -4.95 -1.19
C GLU A 440 -41.35 -5.49 -1.25
N THR A 441 -40.99 -6.13 -2.36
CA THR A 441 -39.63 -6.66 -2.56
C THR A 441 -38.61 -5.53 -2.68
N ALA A 442 -38.93 -4.46 -3.43
CA ALA A 442 -38.07 -3.30 -3.57
C ALA A 442 -37.79 -2.64 -2.21
N GLN A 443 -38.83 -2.42 -1.40
CA GLN A 443 -38.68 -1.84 -0.06
C GLN A 443 -37.79 -2.70 0.86
N ALA A 444 -37.90 -4.03 0.77
CA ALA A 444 -37.02 -4.93 1.51
C ALA A 444 -35.55 -4.79 1.08
N LEU A 445 -35.28 -4.61 -0.22
CA LEU A 445 -33.91 -4.37 -0.72
C LEU A 445 -33.37 -3.01 -0.30
N TYR A 446 -34.16 -1.93 -0.34
CA TYR A 446 -33.71 -0.62 0.15
C TYR A 446 -33.42 -0.64 1.65
N ARG A 447 -34.26 -1.31 2.47
CA ARG A 447 -33.99 -1.49 3.90
C ARG A 447 -32.67 -2.22 4.15
N ARG A 448 -32.34 -3.22 3.32
CA ARG A 448 -31.02 -3.88 3.36
C ARG A 448 -29.90 -2.93 2.98
N ALA A 449 -30.10 -2.08 1.97
CA ALA A 449 -29.09 -1.13 1.51
C ALA A 449 -28.77 -0.05 2.57
N VAL A 450 -29.76 0.50 3.26
CA VAL A 450 -29.53 1.50 4.32
C VAL A 450 -28.88 0.93 5.58
N ALA A 451 -28.91 -0.40 5.75
CA ALA A 451 -28.21 -1.09 6.83
C ALA A 451 -26.72 -1.33 6.55
N LEU A 452 -26.23 -1.01 5.34
CA LEU A 452 -24.81 -1.12 4.99
C LEU A 452 -23.99 0.04 5.59
N THR A 453 -22.67 -0.16 5.68
CA THR A 453 -21.73 0.88 6.09
C THR A 453 -20.58 0.94 5.07
N PRO A 454 -20.49 1.99 4.23
CA PRO A 454 -21.42 3.12 4.12
C PRO A 454 -22.76 2.75 3.46
N ALA A 455 -23.84 3.45 3.83
CA ALA A 455 -25.16 3.30 3.23
C ALA A 455 -25.25 4.13 1.93
N PRO A 456 -25.82 3.60 0.83
CA PRO A 456 -26.08 4.38 -0.37
C PRO A 456 -27.13 5.48 -0.10
N ALA A 457 -26.85 6.73 -0.48
CA ALA A 457 -27.77 7.84 -0.30
C ALA A 457 -29.08 7.65 -1.09
N GLN A 458 -28.98 7.04 -2.28
CA GLN A 458 -30.10 6.69 -3.15
C GLN A 458 -31.13 5.77 -2.47
N ALA A 459 -30.68 4.87 -1.57
CA ALA A 459 -31.59 4.00 -0.83
C ALA A 459 -32.45 4.78 0.18
N HIS A 460 -31.84 5.76 0.84
CA HIS A 460 -32.57 6.67 1.72
C HIS A 460 -33.55 7.53 0.95
N LYS A 461 -33.14 8.09 -0.19
CA LYS A 461 -34.04 8.83 -1.09
C LYS A 461 -35.28 8.00 -1.46
N ALA A 462 -35.10 6.78 -1.96
CA ALA A 462 -36.20 5.93 -2.38
C ALA A 462 -37.15 5.53 -1.23
N LEU A 463 -36.61 5.25 -0.03
CA LEU A 463 -37.45 5.01 1.15
C LEU A 463 -38.21 6.27 1.59
N GLY A 464 -37.62 7.45 1.42
CA GLY A 464 -38.30 8.73 1.63
C GLY A 464 -39.47 8.93 0.66
N ASP A 465 -39.26 8.63 -0.63
CA ASP A 465 -40.31 8.67 -1.65
C ASP A 465 -41.46 7.71 -1.30
N HIS A 466 -41.13 6.49 -0.88
CA HIS A 466 -42.12 5.51 -0.45
C HIS A 466 -42.90 5.93 0.80
N ALA A 467 -42.26 6.63 1.73
CA ALA A 467 -42.88 7.15 2.94
C ALA A 467 -43.82 8.32 2.63
N LEU A 468 -43.42 9.24 1.75
CA LEU A 468 -44.29 10.32 1.26
C LEU A 468 -45.55 9.79 0.60
N GLU A 469 -45.42 8.77 -0.26
CA GLU A 469 -46.57 8.15 -0.91
C GLU A 469 -47.50 7.41 0.07
N ALA A 470 -46.98 7.01 1.23
CA ALA A 470 -47.75 6.46 2.34
C ALA A 470 -48.30 7.54 3.29
N ASP A 471 -48.10 8.83 2.97
CA ASP A 471 -48.42 10.01 3.80
C ASP A 471 -47.70 10.01 5.17
N ASP A 472 -46.59 9.26 5.30
CA ASP A 472 -45.70 9.27 6.47
C ASP A 472 -44.61 10.34 6.28
N ARG A 473 -44.99 11.58 6.58
CA ARG A 473 -44.15 12.78 6.39
C ARG A 473 -42.91 12.80 7.30
N ASP A 474 -43.04 12.28 8.50
CA ASP A 474 -41.94 12.21 9.48
C ASP A 474 -40.85 11.25 9.00
N ALA A 475 -41.24 10.04 8.58
CA ALA A 475 -40.29 9.07 8.03
C ALA A 475 -39.66 9.56 6.72
N ALA A 476 -40.45 10.21 5.85
CA ALA A 476 -39.96 10.80 4.62
C ALA A 476 -38.84 11.82 4.87
N ARG A 477 -39.09 12.79 5.75
CA ARG A 477 -38.09 13.80 6.14
C ARG A 477 -36.82 13.16 6.67
N ALA A 478 -36.94 12.26 7.64
CA ALA A 478 -35.79 11.61 8.25
C ALA A 478 -34.91 10.87 7.21
N HIS A 479 -35.55 10.27 6.22
CA HIS A 479 -34.84 9.61 5.12
C HIS A 479 -34.17 10.59 4.17
N TYR A 480 -34.85 11.65 3.71
CA TYR A 480 -34.23 12.65 2.84
C TYR A 480 -33.08 13.41 3.52
N GLU A 481 -33.23 13.80 4.78
CA GLU A 481 -32.14 14.43 5.55
C GLU A 481 -30.91 13.53 5.62
N ARG A 482 -31.11 12.22 5.80
CA ARG A 482 -30.03 11.25 5.83
C ARG A 482 -29.40 11.05 4.45
N ALA A 483 -30.19 11.09 3.38
CA ALA A 483 -29.71 11.04 2.00
C ALA A 483 -28.78 12.23 1.71
N VAL A 484 -29.22 13.47 1.96
CA VAL A 484 -28.40 14.68 1.69
C VAL A 484 -27.21 14.83 2.63
N LYS A 485 -27.27 14.24 3.83
CA LYS A 485 -26.11 14.15 4.72
C LYS A 485 -25.02 13.22 4.19
N ILE A 486 -25.40 12.14 3.52
CA ILE A 486 -24.46 11.19 2.90
C ILE A 486 -23.93 11.77 1.59
N ASP A 487 -24.82 12.27 0.74
CA ASP A 487 -24.48 12.90 -0.53
C ASP A 487 -25.24 14.23 -0.69
N PRO A 488 -24.57 15.36 -0.39
CA PRO A 488 -25.18 16.68 -0.53
C PRO A 488 -25.55 17.08 -1.96
N ARG A 489 -25.06 16.36 -2.99
CA ARG A 489 -25.32 16.65 -4.41
C ARG A 489 -26.17 15.56 -5.08
N LEU A 490 -26.82 14.68 -4.30
CA LEU A 490 -27.59 13.55 -4.80
C LEU A 490 -28.64 13.91 -5.87
N GLY A 491 -29.30 15.06 -5.72
CA GLY A 491 -30.31 15.56 -6.65
C GLY A 491 -31.05 16.78 -6.11
N ASP A 492 -31.45 17.68 -7.00
CA ASP A 492 -32.27 18.86 -6.67
C ASP A 492 -33.67 18.45 -6.21
N ASP A 493 -34.19 17.31 -6.70
CA ASP A 493 -35.49 16.77 -6.35
C ASP A 493 -35.62 16.39 -4.87
N VAL A 494 -34.54 15.94 -4.23
CA VAL A 494 -34.53 15.63 -2.78
C VAL A 494 -34.71 16.91 -1.95
N TYR A 495 -34.01 17.98 -2.33
CA TYR A 495 -34.14 19.27 -1.68
C TYR A 495 -35.47 19.97 -1.98
N LEU A 496 -36.02 19.77 -3.19
CA LEU A 496 -37.39 20.17 -3.50
C LEU A 496 -38.38 19.53 -2.51
N ARG A 497 -38.32 18.20 -2.33
CA ARG A 497 -39.20 17.47 -1.41
C ARG A 497 -39.01 17.87 0.05
N LEU A 498 -37.77 18.05 0.51
CA LEU A 498 -37.48 18.59 1.86
C LEU A 498 -38.07 19.99 2.05
N GLY A 499 -37.94 20.87 1.06
CA GLY A 499 -38.48 22.21 1.14
C GLY A 499 -40.02 22.24 1.18
N THR A 500 -40.66 21.39 0.38
CA THR A 500 -42.13 21.22 0.41
C THR A 500 -42.61 20.68 1.76
N LEU A 501 -41.93 19.67 2.31
CA LEU A 501 -42.22 19.13 3.65
C LEU A 501 -42.05 20.19 4.75
N ALA A 502 -41.01 21.03 4.66
CA ALA A 502 -40.78 22.12 5.62
C ALA A 502 -41.87 23.19 5.54
N LEU A 503 -42.31 23.55 4.33
CA LEU A 503 -43.39 24.52 4.12
C LEU A 503 -44.71 24.02 4.74
N ASP A 504 -45.03 22.74 4.54
CA ASP A 504 -46.23 22.10 5.11
C ASP A 504 -46.23 22.14 6.66
N GLU A 505 -45.05 22.15 7.27
CA GLU A 505 -44.86 22.32 8.72
C GLU A 505 -44.74 23.77 9.17
N GLN A 506 -44.94 24.72 8.26
CA GLN A 506 -44.82 26.16 8.50
C GLN A 506 -43.39 26.63 8.82
N ASP A 507 -42.36 25.82 8.55
CA ASP A 507 -40.96 26.23 8.62
C ASP A 507 -40.52 26.83 7.28
N THR A 508 -40.87 28.10 7.10
CA THR A 508 -40.62 28.84 5.84
C THR A 508 -39.13 29.07 5.60
N ASP A 509 -38.33 29.21 6.66
CA ASP A 509 -36.89 29.45 6.54
C ASP A 509 -36.16 28.18 6.04
N LEU A 510 -36.50 27.01 6.60
CA LEU A 510 -35.96 25.74 6.15
C LEU A 510 -36.42 25.40 4.71
N ALA A 511 -37.65 25.75 4.36
CA ALA A 511 -38.16 25.60 2.99
C ALA A 511 -37.32 26.41 1.98
N ARG A 512 -37.10 27.70 2.27
CA ARG A 512 -36.26 28.58 1.44
C ARG A 512 -34.84 28.06 1.32
N LEU A 513 -34.23 27.62 2.43
CA LEU A 513 -32.88 27.08 2.43
C LEU A 513 -32.77 25.84 1.53
N SER A 514 -33.71 24.90 1.69
CA SER A 514 -33.77 23.66 0.90
C SER A 514 -33.90 23.96 -0.59
N TRP A 515 -34.84 24.84 -0.99
CA TRP A 515 -35.02 25.22 -2.39
C TRP A 515 -33.83 25.97 -2.98
N ARG A 516 -33.15 26.83 -2.21
CA ARG A 516 -31.90 27.44 -2.68
C ARG A 516 -30.82 26.39 -2.94
N ARG A 517 -30.69 25.37 -2.09
CA ARG A 517 -29.79 24.23 -2.33
C ARG A 517 -30.19 23.43 -3.59
N ALA A 518 -31.49 23.24 -3.81
CA ALA A 518 -31.97 22.62 -5.06
C ALA A 518 -31.52 23.43 -6.29
N LEU A 519 -31.62 24.76 -6.26
CA LEU A 519 -31.17 25.64 -7.35
C LEU A 519 -29.65 25.74 -7.50
N GLU A 520 -28.87 25.50 -6.44
CA GLU A 520 -27.41 25.35 -6.54
C GLU A 520 -27.02 24.09 -7.34
N ILE A 521 -27.84 23.03 -7.24
CA ILE A 521 -27.62 21.76 -7.96
C ILE A 521 -28.14 21.86 -9.38
N ASN A 522 -29.38 22.32 -9.54
CA ASN A 522 -30.04 22.51 -10.83
C ASN A 522 -30.62 23.93 -10.91
N PRO A 523 -29.84 24.89 -11.44
CA PRO A 523 -30.29 26.26 -11.57
C PRO A 523 -31.57 26.39 -12.38
N GLU A 524 -31.83 25.49 -13.34
CA GLU A 524 -32.97 25.54 -14.27
C GLU A 524 -34.26 24.89 -13.77
N ASN A 525 -34.31 24.45 -12.50
CA ASN A 525 -35.52 23.87 -11.94
C ASN A 525 -36.63 24.94 -11.80
N ALA A 526 -37.55 24.97 -12.78
CA ALA A 526 -38.64 25.95 -12.86
C ALA A 526 -39.65 25.82 -11.70
N GLU A 527 -39.87 24.60 -11.21
CA GLU A 527 -40.77 24.33 -10.09
C GLU A 527 -40.23 24.95 -8.80
N VAL A 528 -38.96 24.70 -8.49
CA VAL A 528 -38.29 25.27 -7.31
C VAL A 528 -38.24 26.80 -7.40
N ARG A 529 -37.95 27.38 -8.58
CA ARG A 529 -38.00 28.85 -8.78
C ARG A 529 -39.39 29.42 -8.50
N ALA A 530 -40.45 28.75 -8.95
CA ALA A 530 -41.82 29.20 -8.73
C ALA A 530 -42.21 29.12 -7.25
N LEU A 531 -41.88 28.04 -6.55
CA LEU A 531 -42.14 27.86 -5.12
C LEU A 531 -41.39 28.91 -4.28
N LEU A 532 -40.10 29.12 -4.57
CA LEU A 532 -39.30 30.12 -3.88
C LEU A 532 -39.84 31.54 -4.11
N GLY A 533 -40.22 31.88 -5.35
CA GLY A 533 -40.79 33.19 -5.70
C GLY A 533 -42.15 33.47 -5.04
N GLN A 534 -43.01 32.46 -4.87
CA GLN A 534 -44.28 32.60 -4.14
C GLN A 534 -44.05 32.93 -2.66
N VAL A 535 -43.05 32.30 -2.05
CA VAL A 535 -42.75 32.45 -0.62
C VAL A 535 -41.94 33.70 -0.32
N GLU A 536 -41.08 34.15 -1.25
CA GLU A 536 -40.33 35.41 -1.10
C GLU A 536 -41.16 36.66 -1.47
N GLY A 537 -42.20 36.51 -2.30
CA GLY A 537 -43.11 37.61 -2.67
C GLY A 537 -44.26 37.87 -1.69
N ALA A 538 -44.37 37.09 -0.61
CA ALA A 538 -45.43 37.18 0.39
C ALA A 538 -45.03 37.91 1.69
N ASP A 539 -43.73 38.22 1.86
CA ASP A 539 -43.16 39.07 2.92
C ASP A 539 -43.06 40.54 2.45
#